data_AF-A0A3Q9ICV8-F1
#
_entry.id   AF-A0A3Q9ICV8-F1
#
_cell.length_a   1.000
_cell.length_b   1.000
_cell.length_c   1.000
_cell.angle_alpha   90.00
_cell.angle_beta   90.00
_cell.angle_gamma   90.00
#
_symmetry.space_group_name_H-M   'P 1'
#
loop_
_entity.id
_entity.type
_entity.pdbx_description
1 polymer ?
#
loop_
_entity_poly.entity_id
_entity_poly.type
_entity_poly.pdbx_seq_one_letter_code
_entity_poly.pdbx_strand_id
1 'polypeptide(L)'
;MSKAYSTYSVDLSDQNIETTIEPETPFLPPMVTLKGSFGSIQIYAANEQLAEIEYAFRTHLNGIRYPETPDQQTILNNEINQSIEEEIA
;
A
#
# COMPACT_ATOMS: atom_id res chain seq x y z
N MET A 1 -11.23 7.09 -31.56
CA MET A 1 -9.92 6.40 -31.60
C MET A 1 -9.84 5.51 -30.38
N SER A 2 -9.58 4.20 -30.54
CA SER A 2 -9.40 3.28 -29.41
C SER A 2 -8.11 3.62 -28.68
N LYS A 3 -8.19 3.81 -27.37
CA LYS A 3 -7.01 4.04 -26.52
C LYS A 3 -6.13 2.79 -26.61
N ALA A 4 -4.88 2.94 -27.06
CA ALA A 4 -3.93 1.84 -27.05
C ALA A 4 -3.56 1.54 -25.59
N TYR A 5 -3.79 0.31 -25.16
CA TYR A 5 -3.35 -0.17 -23.85
C TYR A 5 -2.02 -0.90 -24.05
N SER A 6 -0.95 -0.34 -23.52
CA SER A 6 0.36 -0.98 -23.48
C SER A 6 0.63 -1.42 -22.05
N THR A 7 1.02 -2.68 -21.87
CA THR A 7 1.42 -3.22 -20.58
C THR A 7 2.92 -3.39 -20.56
N TYR A 8 3.55 -2.92 -19.48
CA TYR A 8 4.98 -3.10 -19.21
C TYR A 8 5.10 -3.91 -17.92
N SER A 9 5.91 -4.95 -17.96
CA SER A 9 6.11 -5.87 -16.83
C SER A 9 7.60 -6.11 -16.64
N VAL A 10 8.04 -5.99 -15.38
CA VAL A 10 9.40 -6.29 -14.94
C VAL A 10 9.30 -7.20 -13.73
N ASP A 11 10.07 -8.28 -13.72
CA ASP A 11 10.18 -9.19 -12.58
C ASP A 11 11.21 -8.65 -11.57
N LEU A 12 10.78 -8.52 -10.31
CA LEU A 12 11.54 -7.93 -9.22
C LEU A 12 11.76 -8.91 -8.05
N SER A 13 11.34 -10.17 -8.15
CA SER A 13 11.27 -11.09 -7.01
C SER A 13 12.60 -11.31 -6.26
N ASP A 14 13.73 -11.27 -6.98
CA ASP A 14 15.07 -11.46 -6.41
C ASP A 14 15.94 -10.19 -6.46
N GLN A 15 15.31 -9.02 -6.49
CA GLN A 15 15.96 -7.73 -6.70
C GLN A 15 15.69 -6.77 -5.54
N ASN A 16 16.73 -6.13 -5.03
CA ASN A 16 16.54 -4.91 -4.24
C ASN A 16 16.20 -3.77 -5.19
N ILE A 17 15.15 -3.03 -4.85
CA ILE A 17 14.77 -1.82 -5.58
C ILE A 17 14.90 -0.59 -4.70
N GLU A 18 15.29 0.51 -5.31
CA GLU A 18 15.23 1.84 -4.71
C GLU A 18 14.01 2.56 -5.31
N THR A 19 13.13 3.06 -4.45
CA THR A 19 11.95 3.83 -4.86
C THR A 19 12.07 5.24 -4.32
N THR A 20 11.99 6.23 -5.21
CA THR A 20 12.01 7.65 -4.84
C THR A 20 10.84 8.38 -5.48
N ILE A 21 10.37 9.43 -4.81
CA ILE A 21 9.36 10.34 -5.33
C ILE A 21 9.97 11.74 -5.34
N GLU A 22 10.08 12.31 -6.53
CA GLU A 22 10.38 13.73 -6.69
C GLU A 22 9.07 14.51 -6.63
N PRO A 23 8.98 15.55 -5.77
CA PRO A 23 7.77 16.35 -5.64
C PRO A 23 7.49 17.15 -6.93
N GLU A 24 6.26 17.63 -7.06
CA GLU A 24 5.88 18.48 -8.18
C GLU A 24 6.75 19.73 -8.27
N THR A 25 6.99 20.16 -9.50
CA THR A 25 7.63 21.44 -9.82
C THR A 25 6.64 22.28 -10.64
N PRO A 26 6.89 23.59 -10.82
CA PRO A 26 6.02 24.42 -11.66
C PRO A 26 5.85 23.93 -13.11
N PHE A 27 6.75 23.06 -13.59
CA PHE A 27 6.78 22.60 -14.97
C PHE A 27 6.49 21.11 -15.15
N LEU A 28 6.53 20.32 -14.06
CA LEU A 28 6.40 18.87 -14.12
C LEU A 28 5.57 18.35 -12.94
N PRO A 29 4.66 17.38 -13.17
CA PRO A 29 4.00 16.68 -12.10
C PRO A 29 5.01 15.87 -11.28
N PRO A 30 4.61 15.35 -10.10
CA PRO A 30 5.42 14.42 -9.34
C PRO A 30 5.93 13.25 -10.19
N MET A 31 7.14 12.79 -9.89
CA MET A 31 7.77 11.68 -10.60
C MET A 31 8.15 10.58 -9.61
N VAL A 32 7.63 9.39 -9.85
CA VAL A 32 8.04 8.16 -9.15
C VAL A 32 9.14 7.49 -9.94
N THR A 33 10.27 7.22 -9.31
CA THR A 33 11.35 6.42 -9.91
C THR A 33 11.50 5.10 -9.18
N LEU A 34 11.40 4.01 -9.94
CA LEU A 34 11.72 2.65 -9.51
C LEU A 34 13.06 2.26 -10.14
N LYS A 35 14.09 2.05 -9.34
CA LYS A 35 15.44 1.71 -9.81
C LYS A 35 15.85 0.33 -9.31
N GLY A 36 16.35 -0.51 -10.21
CA GLY A 36 16.91 -1.84 -9.91
C GLY A 36 17.98 -2.23 -10.92
N SER A 37 18.38 -3.50 -10.97
CA SER A 37 19.40 -3.94 -11.96
C SER A 37 18.88 -3.92 -13.41
N PHE A 38 17.55 -3.94 -13.59
CA PHE A 38 16.88 -3.81 -14.89
C PHE A 38 16.92 -2.38 -15.45
N GLY A 39 17.46 -1.41 -14.68
CA GLY A 39 17.46 0.01 -15.01
C GLY A 39 16.46 0.78 -14.16
N SER A 40 15.82 1.80 -14.74
CA SER A 40 14.89 2.67 -14.04
C SER A 40 13.59 2.86 -14.80
N ILE A 41 12.47 2.71 -14.11
CA ILE A 41 11.14 3.11 -14.59
C ILE A 41 10.77 4.43 -13.93
N GLN A 42 10.42 5.42 -14.73
CA GLN A 42 9.94 6.72 -14.28
C GLN A 42 8.47 6.90 -14.66
N ILE A 43 7.65 7.28 -13.68
CA ILE A 43 6.23 7.51 -13.85
C ILE A 43 5.92 8.94 -13.43
N TYR A 44 5.53 9.77 -14.41
CA TYR A 44 4.98 11.10 -14.17
C TYR A 44 3.48 10.98 -13.95
N ALA A 45 3.00 11.37 -12.77
CA ALA A 45 1.60 11.20 -12.40
C ALA A 45 1.15 12.34 -11.49
N ALA A 46 -0.12 12.74 -11.62
CA ALA A 46 -0.73 13.71 -10.71
C ALA A 46 -0.86 13.14 -9.29
N ASN A 47 -0.97 14.01 -8.28
CA ASN A 47 -1.09 13.59 -6.88
C ASN A 47 -2.27 12.64 -6.65
N GLU A 48 -3.40 12.84 -7.33
CA GLU A 48 -4.57 11.97 -7.25
C GLU A 48 -4.28 10.56 -7.78
N GLN A 49 -3.48 10.45 -8.84
CA GLN A 49 -3.07 9.17 -9.40
C GLN A 49 -2.08 8.45 -8.49
N LEU A 50 -1.16 9.20 -7.85
CA LEU A 50 -0.26 8.64 -6.85
C LEU A 50 -1.00 8.15 -5.61
N ALA A 51 -2.03 8.88 -5.16
CA ALA A 51 -2.88 8.47 -4.06
C ALA A 51 -3.63 7.16 -4.37
N GLU A 52 -4.13 6.99 -5.60
CA GLU A 52 -4.78 5.75 -6.02
C GLU A 52 -3.80 4.56 -6.03
N ILE A 53 -2.56 4.79 -6.50
CA ILE A 53 -1.49 3.77 -6.49
C ILE A 53 -1.14 3.39 -5.04
N GLU A 54 -0.97 4.37 -4.14
CA GLU A 54 -0.71 4.14 -2.71
C GLU A 54 -1.84 3.33 -2.07
N TYR A 55 -3.08 3.71 -2.32
CA TYR A 55 -4.25 3.01 -1.80
C TYR A 55 -4.29 1.54 -2.24
N ALA A 56 -4.02 1.27 -3.51
CA ALA A 56 -3.98 -0.09 -4.04
C ALA A 56 -2.88 -0.93 -3.38
N PHE A 57 -1.66 -0.39 -3.26
CA PHE A 57 -0.56 -1.09 -2.58
C PHE A 57 -0.86 -1.32 -1.10
N ARG A 58 -1.31 -0.30 -0.38
CA ARG A 58 -1.66 -0.40 1.04
C ARG A 58 -2.74 -1.45 1.26
N THR A 59 -3.78 -1.46 0.43
CA THR A 59 -4.87 -2.44 0.52
C THR A 59 -4.38 -3.87 0.32
N HIS A 60 -3.54 -4.10 -0.70
CA HIS A 60 -2.95 -5.43 -0.93
C HIS A 60 -2.05 -5.87 0.22
N LEU A 61 -1.14 -4.99 0.68
CA LEU A 61 -0.22 -5.28 1.78
C LEU A 61 -0.94 -5.51 3.10
N ASN A 62 -2.02 -4.77 3.37
CA ASN A 62 -2.87 -5.00 4.54
C ASN A 62 -3.60 -6.34 4.48
N GLY A 63 -3.95 -6.83 3.29
CA GLY A 63 -4.52 -8.17 3.10
C GLY A 63 -3.52 -9.31 3.29
N ILE A 64 -2.22 -9.04 3.12
CA ILE A 64 -1.13 -10.00 3.36
C ILE A 64 -0.65 -9.94 4.82
N ARG A 65 -0.75 -8.78 5.48
CA ARG A 65 -0.59 -8.72 6.92
C ARG A 65 -1.66 -9.63 7.54
N TYR A 66 -1.21 -10.56 8.39
CA TYR A 66 -2.12 -11.32 9.24
C TYR A 66 -3.10 -10.35 9.89
N PRO A 67 -4.40 -10.68 10.01
CA PRO A 67 -5.34 -9.83 10.73
C PRO A 67 -4.66 -9.49 12.06
N GLU A 68 -4.52 -8.20 12.32
CA GLU A 68 -3.94 -7.72 13.57
C GLU A 68 -4.61 -8.54 14.66
N THR A 69 -3.81 -9.27 15.45
CA THR A 69 -4.30 -9.93 16.65
C THR A 69 -5.25 -8.94 17.31
N PRO A 70 -6.52 -9.31 17.57
CA PRO A 70 -7.52 -8.37 18.03
C PRO A 70 -6.89 -7.51 19.11
N ASP A 71 -7.02 -6.19 18.98
CA ASP A 71 -6.43 -5.22 19.90
C ASP A 71 -6.62 -5.78 21.31
N GLN A 72 -5.54 -5.83 22.11
CA GLN A 72 -5.59 -6.39 23.46
C GLN A 72 -6.71 -5.75 24.28
N GLN A 73 -7.10 -4.51 23.94
CA GLN A 73 -8.26 -3.82 24.48
C GLN A 73 -9.59 -4.52 24.14
N THR A 74 -9.76 -5.04 22.92
CA THR A 74 -10.96 -5.80 22.50
C THR A 74 -11.03 -7.16 23.19
N ILE A 75 -9.90 -7.85 23.34
CA ILE A 75 -9.84 -9.11 24.09
C ILE A 75 -10.20 -8.87 25.56
N LEU A 76 -9.56 -7.88 26.20
CA LEU A 76 -9.81 -7.52 27.59
C LEU A 76 -11.28 -7.10 27.81
N ASN A 77 -11.86 -6.31 26.90
CA ASN A 77 -13.26 -5.89 27.00
C ASN A 77 -14.21 -7.10 26.91
N ASN A 78 -13.92 -8.07 26.04
CA ASN A 78 -14.72 -9.28 25.93
C ASN A 78 -14.62 -10.17 27.17
N GLU A 79 -13.41 -10.32 27.75
CA GLU A 79 -13.20 -11.09 28.99
C GLU A 79 -13.90 -10.46 30.19
N ILE A 80 -13.86 -9.13 30.31
CA ILE A 80 -14.56 -8.38 31.36
C ILE A 80 -16.07 -8.57 31.22
N ASN A 81 -16.61 -8.41 30.01
CA ASN A 81 -18.05 -8.57 29.78
C ASN A 81 -18.52 -10.00 30.06
N GLN A 82 -17.74 -11.01 29.66
CA GLN A 82 -18.06 -12.42 29.94
C GLN A 82 -18.06 -12.69 31.46
N SER A 83 -17.08 -12.17 32.19
CA SER A 83 -17.00 -12.34 33.65
C SER A 83 -18.18 -11.69 34.37
N ILE A 84 -18.65 -10.53 33.89
CA ILE A 84 -19.84 -9.85 34.41
C ILE A 84 -21.10 -10.70 34.16
N GLU A 85 -21.24 -11.29 32.97
CA GLU A 85 -22.39 -12.15 32.63
C GLU A 85 -22.44 -13.44 33.46
N GLU A 86 -21.29 -14.03 33.78
CA GLU A 86 -21.19 -15.23 34.61
C GLU A 86 -21.46 -14.97 36.11
N GLU A 87 -21.22 -13.74 36.60
CA GLU A 87 -21.46 -13.36 38.00
C GLU A 87 -22.93 -12.95 38.27
N ILE A 88 -23.68 -12.60 37.23
CA ILE A 88 -25.10 -12.19 37.31
C ILE A 88 -26.10 -13.30 36.92
N ALA A 89 -25.63 -14.49 36.50
CA ALA A 89 -26.43 -15.66 36.15
C ALA A 89 -26.49 -16.69 37.29
#